data_AF-A9NEQ9-F1
#
_entry.id   AF-A9NEQ9-F1
#
_cell.length_a   1.000
_cell.length_b   1.000
_cell.length_c   1.000
_cell.angle_alpha   90.00
_cell.angle_beta   90.00
_cell.angle_gamma   90.00
#
_symmetry.space_group_name_H-M   'P 1'
#
loop_
_entity.id
_entity.type
_entity.pdbx_description
1 polymer ?
#
loop_
_entity_poly.entity_id
_entity_poly.type
_entity_poly.pdbx_seq_one_letter_code
_entity_poly.pdbx_strand_id
1 'polypeptide(L)'
;MGKQIKISKEQRKKGFLNGFKNFIMRGNVIDMAVGVIVGGAFGKIVTSLVNDIILPPIGVLLGGVEFRDLQALIHQKPVLDDNGAQVVIDGIAQFNNVYIRYGNLIQIILEFLIIAFSIYLVLYIFIKRKEQEEKFIAEEKARLEKLEAEKNPPKPAPKPEDIQLLIEIRDLLKKNEK
;
A
#
# COMPACT_ATOMS: atom_id res chain seq x y z
N MET A 1 -48.63 11.05 27.31
CA MET A 1 -47.42 10.20 27.49
C MET A 1 -46.51 10.07 26.25
N GLY A 2 -47.01 10.15 25.01
CA GLY A 2 -46.20 9.91 23.79
C GLY A 2 -45.18 10.99 23.38
N LYS A 3 -45.32 12.25 23.84
CA LYS A 3 -44.43 13.36 23.45
C LYS A 3 -43.04 13.28 24.12
N GLN A 4 -42.98 12.86 25.38
CA GLN A 4 -41.74 12.65 26.15
C GLN A 4 -40.87 11.53 25.56
N ILE A 5 -41.50 10.45 25.06
CA ILE A 5 -40.79 9.29 24.49
C ILE A 5 -40.14 9.63 23.14
N LYS A 6 -40.78 10.46 22.31
CA LYS A 6 -40.21 10.94 21.03
C LYS A 6 -38.97 11.82 21.25
N ILE A 7 -39.03 12.75 22.22
CA ILE A 7 -37.93 13.70 22.48
C ILE A 7 -36.67 12.99 22.99
N SER A 8 -36.80 11.98 23.86
CA SER A 8 -35.67 11.18 24.36
C SER A 8 -34.98 10.36 23.25
N LYS A 9 -35.75 9.77 22.32
CA LYS A 9 -35.18 9.04 21.17
C LYS A 9 -34.46 9.97 20.19
N GLU A 10 -34.99 11.18 19.98
CA GLU A 10 -34.42 12.16 19.04
C GLU A 10 -33.15 12.82 19.61
N GLN A 11 -33.12 13.13 20.91
CA GLN A 11 -31.94 13.60 21.64
C GLN A 11 -30.83 12.52 21.67
N ARG A 12 -31.17 11.26 21.92
CA ARG A 12 -30.21 10.14 21.87
C ARG A 12 -29.62 9.92 20.46
N LYS A 13 -30.43 10.02 19.40
CA LYS A 13 -29.94 9.92 18.01
C LYS A 13 -28.97 11.05 17.66
N LYS A 14 -29.28 12.29 18.05
CA LYS A 14 -28.36 13.44 17.87
C LYS A 14 -27.08 13.28 18.67
N GLY A 15 -27.16 12.76 19.90
CA GLY A 15 -25.99 12.45 20.74
C GLY A 15 -25.07 11.38 20.15
N PHE A 16 -25.64 10.30 19.63
CA PHE A 16 -24.86 9.25 18.96
C PHE A 16 -24.24 9.75 17.65
N LEU A 17 -24.99 10.44 16.80
CA LEU A 17 -24.46 10.99 15.54
C LEU A 17 -23.36 12.04 15.77
N ASN A 18 -23.51 12.90 16.79
CA ASN A 18 -22.46 13.84 17.18
C ASN A 18 -21.25 13.12 17.77
N GLY A 19 -21.45 12.09 18.59
CA GLY A 19 -20.38 11.25 19.13
C GLY A 19 -19.62 10.49 18.04
N PHE A 20 -20.34 9.97 17.04
CA PHE A 20 -19.78 9.29 15.88
C PHE A 20 -19.02 10.26 14.97
N LYS A 21 -19.58 11.44 14.70
CA LYS A 21 -18.88 12.51 13.97
C LYS A 21 -17.59 12.91 14.69
N ASN A 22 -17.64 13.13 16.00
CA ASN A 22 -16.45 13.47 16.80
C ASN A 22 -15.43 12.33 16.88
N PHE A 23 -15.86 11.08 16.74
CA PHE A 23 -14.98 9.91 16.66
C PHE A 23 -14.28 9.82 15.30
N ILE A 24 -15.02 9.94 14.20
CA ILE A 24 -14.45 9.93 12.85
C ILE A 24 -13.54 11.13 12.63
N MET A 25 -13.90 12.33 13.11
CA MET A 25 -13.05 13.52 12.95
C MET A 25 -11.68 13.43 13.66
N ARG A 26 -11.41 12.36 14.42
CA ARG A 26 -10.05 12.04 14.87
C ARG A 26 -9.23 11.61 13.66
N GLY A 27 -8.31 12.47 13.19
CA GLY A 27 -7.51 12.22 11.98
C GLY A 27 -6.86 10.82 11.92
N ASN A 28 -6.32 10.33 13.04
CA ASN A 28 -5.74 8.99 13.14
C ASN A 28 -6.70 7.84 12.77
N VAL A 29 -8.02 8.01 12.96
CA VAL A 29 -9.04 6.99 12.63
C VAL A 29 -9.39 7.03 11.14
N ILE A 30 -9.49 8.22 10.55
CA ILE A 30 -9.77 8.38 9.11
C ILE A 30 -8.60 7.83 8.30
N ASP A 31 -7.37 8.19 8.63
CA ASP A 31 -6.19 7.77 7.86
C ASP A 31 -6.00 6.25 7.94
N MET A 32 -6.21 5.66 9.11
CA MET A 32 -6.21 4.21 9.28
C MET A 32 -7.34 3.54 8.47
N ALA A 33 -8.56 4.09 8.52
CA ALA A 33 -9.70 3.53 7.80
C ALA A 33 -9.50 3.58 6.27
N VAL A 34 -8.97 4.69 5.76
CA VAL A 34 -8.63 4.84 4.34
C VAL A 34 -7.53 3.85 3.96
N GLY A 35 -6.47 3.73 4.78
CA GLY A 35 -5.40 2.77 4.55
C GLY A 35 -5.87 1.32 4.46
N VAL A 36 -6.80 0.90 5.33
CA VAL A 36 -7.36 -0.47 5.31
C VAL A 36 -8.26 -0.71 4.10
N ILE A 37 -9.13 0.25 3.74
CA ILE A 37 -10.03 0.12 2.59
C ILE A 37 -9.23 0.09 1.29
N VAL A 38 -8.28 1.02 1.13
CA VAL A 38 -7.42 1.08 -0.07
C VAL A 38 -6.51 -0.14 -0.12
N GLY A 39 -5.94 -0.58 1.00
CA GLY A 39 -5.13 -1.79 1.08
C GLY A 39 -5.89 -3.05 0.68
N GLY A 40 -7.13 -3.21 1.18
CA GLY A 40 -8.00 -4.34 0.81
C GLY A 40 -8.43 -4.33 -0.66
N ALA A 41 -8.74 -3.15 -1.21
CA ALA A 41 -9.09 -3.00 -2.63
C ALA A 41 -7.87 -3.23 -3.54
N PHE A 42 -6.72 -2.66 -3.20
CA PHE A 42 -5.47 -2.81 -3.95
C PHE A 42 -4.98 -4.26 -3.92
N GLY A 43 -5.11 -4.95 -2.79
CA GLY A 43 -4.84 -6.39 -2.69
C GLY A 43 -5.59 -7.19 -3.75
N LYS A 44 -6.89 -6.93 -3.95
CA LYS A 44 -7.69 -7.59 -5.00
C LYS A 44 -7.18 -7.32 -6.42
N ILE A 45 -6.74 -6.08 -6.69
CA ILE A 45 -6.17 -5.71 -8.00
C ILE A 45 -4.90 -6.52 -8.26
N VAL A 46 -4.01 -6.60 -7.27
CA VAL A 46 -2.78 -7.37 -7.38
C VAL A 46 -3.10 -8.87 -7.53
N THR A 47 -4.04 -9.41 -6.75
CA THR A 47 -4.47 -10.81 -6.86
C THR A 47 -5.02 -11.12 -8.24
N SER A 48 -5.85 -10.26 -8.84
CA SER A 48 -6.37 -10.45 -10.21
C SER A 48 -5.26 -10.36 -11.25
N LEU A 49 -4.34 -9.40 -11.15
CA LEU A 49 -3.17 -9.33 -12.04
C LEU A 49 -2.34 -10.62 -11.98
N VAL A 50 -2.15 -11.17 -10.78
CA VAL A 50 -1.42 -12.42 -10.61
C VAL A 50 -2.19 -13.60 -11.19
N ASN A 51 -3.44 -13.79 -10.78
CA ASN A 51 -4.22 -14.97 -11.12
C ASN A 51 -4.65 -15.00 -12.58
N ASP A 52 -4.99 -13.84 -13.14
CA ASP A 52 -5.60 -13.75 -14.47
C ASP A 52 -4.57 -13.46 -15.57
N ILE A 53 -3.37 -12.92 -15.23
CA ILE A 53 -2.35 -12.53 -16.22
C ILE A 53 -1.03 -13.29 -16.03
N ILE A 54 -0.54 -13.44 -14.80
CA ILE A 54 0.78 -14.07 -14.53
C ILE A 54 0.68 -15.60 -14.47
N LEU A 55 -0.34 -16.14 -13.80
CA LEU A 55 -0.50 -17.58 -13.64
C LEU A 55 -0.81 -18.34 -14.94
N PRO A 56 -1.66 -17.87 -15.86
CA PRO A 56 -2.00 -18.67 -17.04
C PRO A 56 -0.78 -19.01 -17.93
N PRO A 57 0.14 -18.07 -18.24
CA PRO A 57 1.37 -18.39 -18.96
C PRO A 57 2.28 -19.38 -18.21
N ILE A 58 2.39 -19.24 -16.88
CA ILE A 58 3.21 -20.14 -16.05
C ILE A 58 2.59 -21.54 -16.01
N GLY A 59 1.27 -21.64 -15.87
CA GLY A 59 0.54 -22.91 -15.90
C GLY A 59 0.72 -23.64 -17.21
N VAL A 60 0.65 -22.94 -18.35
CA VAL A 60 0.91 -23.50 -19.68
C VAL A 60 2.36 -23.98 -19.80
N LEU A 61 3.33 -23.20 -19.33
CA LEU A 61 4.76 -23.58 -19.34
C LEU A 61 5.07 -24.81 -18.49
N LEU A 62 4.33 -25.01 -17.39
CA LEU A 62 4.48 -26.16 -16.49
C LEU A 62 3.65 -27.38 -16.94
N GLY A 63 3.07 -27.35 -18.14
CA GLY A 63 2.34 -28.49 -18.72
C GLY A 63 0.84 -28.53 -18.43
N GLY A 64 0.23 -27.37 -18.15
CA GLY A 64 -1.20 -27.27 -17.84
C GLY A 64 -1.56 -27.75 -16.42
N VAL A 65 -0.58 -27.84 -15.53
CA VAL A 65 -0.78 -28.32 -14.16
C VAL A 65 -1.42 -27.21 -13.34
N GLU A 66 -2.75 -27.26 -13.17
CA GLU A 66 -3.39 -26.56 -12.07
C GLU A 66 -3.07 -27.30 -10.78
N PHE A 67 -2.26 -26.68 -9.92
CA PHE A 67 -1.91 -27.28 -8.62
C PHE A 67 -3.13 -27.64 -7.79
N ARG A 68 -4.28 -27.00 -8.04
CA ARG A 68 -5.61 -27.31 -7.48
C ARG A 68 -6.08 -28.75 -7.65
N ASP A 69 -5.68 -29.41 -8.73
CA ASP A 69 -6.21 -30.73 -9.09
C ASP A 69 -5.47 -31.89 -8.39
N LEU A 70 -4.39 -31.59 -7.67
CA LEU A 70 -3.70 -32.53 -6.83
C LEU A 70 -4.56 -32.90 -5.61
N GLN A 71 -5.19 -34.06 -5.67
CA GLN A 71 -6.00 -34.61 -4.60
C GLN A 71 -5.68 -36.08 -4.36
N ALA A 72 -5.54 -36.45 -3.08
CA ALA A 72 -5.38 -37.84 -2.65
C ALA A 72 -6.74 -38.37 -2.19
N LEU A 73 -7.19 -39.47 -2.76
CA LEU A 73 -8.37 -40.20 -2.31
C LEU A 73 -8.02 -40.94 -1.02
N ILE A 74 -8.67 -40.60 0.09
CA ILE A 74 -8.35 -41.18 1.41
C ILE A 74 -9.36 -42.25 1.81
N HIS A 75 -10.62 -42.08 1.43
CA HIS A 75 -11.65 -43.06 1.73
C HIS A 75 -12.79 -42.98 0.73
N GLN A 76 -13.17 -44.15 0.22
CA GLN A 76 -14.34 -44.36 -0.60
C GLN A 76 -15.35 -45.11 0.27
N LYS A 77 -16.38 -44.41 0.76
CA LYS A 77 -17.49 -45.08 1.48
C LYS A 77 -18.65 -45.25 0.50
N PRO A 78 -19.17 -46.48 0.31
CA PRO A 78 -20.41 -46.65 -0.44
C PRO A 78 -21.52 -45.92 0.30
N VAL A 79 -22.35 -45.18 -0.43
CA VAL A 79 -23.56 -44.57 0.12
C VAL A 79 -24.53 -45.72 0.42
N LEU A 80 -24.86 -45.90 1.69
CA LEU A 80 -25.80 -46.93 2.16
C LEU A 80 -27.18 -46.28 2.36
N ASP A 81 -28.25 -46.99 2.01
CA ASP A 81 -29.62 -46.60 2.35
C ASP A 81 -29.91 -46.82 3.85
N ASP A 82 -31.10 -46.41 4.32
CA ASP A 82 -31.52 -46.58 5.71
C ASP A 82 -31.56 -48.05 6.18
N ASN A 83 -31.43 -49.03 5.26
CA ASN A 83 -31.40 -50.47 5.52
C ASN A 83 -29.98 -51.09 5.37
N GLY A 84 -28.95 -50.27 5.15
CA GLY A 84 -27.57 -50.72 5.01
C GLY A 84 -27.22 -51.35 3.66
N ALA A 85 -28.09 -51.25 2.65
CA ALA A 85 -27.81 -51.68 1.29
C ALA A 85 -27.17 -50.55 0.47
N GLN A 86 -26.27 -50.89 -0.46
CA GLN A 86 -25.59 -49.89 -1.29
C GLN A 86 -26.61 -49.22 -2.23
N VAL A 87 -26.69 -47.89 -2.20
CA VAL A 87 -27.54 -47.11 -3.11
C VAL A 87 -26.92 -47.15 -4.51
N VAL A 88 -27.48 -48.00 -5.35
CA VAL A 88 -27.18 -48.11 -6.78
C VAL A 88 -28.32 -47.43 -7.53
N ILE A 89 -28.07 -46.27 -8.11
CA ILE A 89 -29.01 -45.61 -9.04
C ILE A 89 -28.48 -45.87 -10.45
N ASP A 90 -29.31 -46.43 -11.32
CA ASP A 90 -28.99 -46.72 -12.74
C ASP A 90 -27.70 -47.56 -12.95
N GLY A 91 -27.47 -48.57 -12.10
CA GLY A 91 -26.33 -49.49 -12.25
C GLY A 91 -24.98 -48.92 -11.83
N ILE A 92 -24.94 -47.70 -11.26
CA ILE A 92 -23.72 -47.07 -10.76
C ILE A 92 -23.80 -46.98 -9.23
N ALA A 93 -22.87 -47.66 -8.54
CA ALA A 93 -22.76 -47.57 -7.08
C ALA A 93 -22.34 -46.15 -6.69
N GLN A 94 -23.14 -45.49 -5.83
CA GLN A 94 -22.79 -44.17 -5.34
C GLN A 94 -21.74 -44.27 -4.23
N PHE A 95 -20.64 -43.57 -4.42
CA PHE A 95 -19.57 -43.48 -3.43
C PHE A 95 -19.46 -42.05 -2.93
N ASN A 96 -19.40 -41.88 -1.62
CA ASN A 96 -19.01 -40.63 -1.02
C ASN A 96 -17.49 -40.65 -0.87
N ASN A 97 -16.81 -40.06 -1.85
CA ASN A 97 -15.36 -40.00 -1.90
C ASN A 97 -14.87 -38.83 -1.04
N VAL A 98 -14.07 -39.14 -0.02
CA VAL A 98 -13.41 -38.13 0.81
C VAL A 98 -12.01 -37.88 0.22
N TYR A 99 -11.84 -36.70 -0.39
CA TYR A 99 -10.58 -36.25 -0.97
C TYR A 99 -9.83 -35.33 0.00
N ILE A 100 -8.51 -35.55 0.17
CA ILE A 100 -7.63 -34.49 0.68
C ILE A 100 -7.08 -33.72 -0.53
N ARG A 101 -7.56 -32.48 -0.68
CA ARG A 101 -7.18 -31.56 -1.76
C ARG A 101 -5.95 -30.74 -1.36
N TYR A 102 -4.81 -31.40 -1.17
CA TYR A 102 -3.55 -30.74 -0.80
C TYR A 102 -3.05 -29.79 -1.91
N GLY A 103 -3.51 -30.01 -3.14
CA GLY A 103 -3.30 -29.13 -4.26
C GLY A 103 -3.74 -27.69 -4.03
N ASN A 104 -4.90 -27.50 -3.38
CA ASN A 104 -5.40 -26.17 -3.04
C ASN A 104 -4.47 -25.44 -2.06
N LEU A 105 -3.81 -26.17 -1.15
CA LEU A 105 -2.87 -25.57 -0.20
C LEU A 105 -1.59 -25.10 -0.91
N ILE A 106 -1.03 -25.93 -1.80
CA ILE A 106 0.14 -25.57 -2.60
C ILE A 106 -0.16 -24.37 -3.51
N GLN A 107 -1.36 -24.35 -4.10
CA GLN A 107 -1.82 -23.23 -4.90
C GLN A 107 -1.89 -21.93 -4.09
N ILE A 108 -2.51 -21.94 -2.91
CA ILE A 108 -2.58 -20.74 -2.04
C ILE A 108 -1.19 -20.24 -1.65
N ILE A 109 -0.24 -21.15 -1.38
CA ILE A 109 1.14 -20.77 -1.06
C ILE A 109 1.82 -20.10 -2.26
N LEU A 110 1.65 -20.64 -3.47
CA LEU A 110 2.20 -20.05 -4.69
C LEU A 110 1.57 -18.67 -4.99
N GLU A 111 0.25 -18.55 -4.86
CA GLU A 111 -0.46 -17.27 -5.01
C GLU A 111 0.06 -16.22 -4.03
N PHE A 112 0.25 -16.59 -2.75
CA PHE A 112 0.84 -15.70 -1.75
C PHE A 112 2.26 -15.26 -2.12
N LEU A 113 3.10 -16.18 -2.60
CA LEU A 113 4.48 -15.88 -2.97
C LEU A 113 4.54 -14.90 -4.16
N ILE A 114 3.69 -15.10 -5.18
CA ILE A 114 3.66 -14.24 -6.36
C ILE A 114 3.05 -12.87 -6.01
N ILE A 115 2.01 -12.80 -5.18
CA ILE A 115 1.45 -11.53 -4.71
C ILE A 115 2.49 -10.75 -3.91
N ALA A 116 3.21 -11.40 -2.99
CA ALA A 116 4.28 -10.77 -2.22
C ALA A 116 5.38 -10.23 -3.13
N PHE A 117 5.80 -11.02 -4.13
CA PHE A 117 6.77 -10.59 -5.14
C PHE A 117 6.26 -9.43 -6.01
N SER A 118 4.98 -9.45 -6.40
CA SER A 118 4.36 -8.39 -7.19
C SER A 118 4.28 -7.08 -6.42
N ILE A 119 3.89 -7.11 -5.14
CA ILE A 119 3.87 -5.92 -4.27
C ILE A 119 5.29 -5.38 -4.11
N TYR A 120 6.26 -6.25 -3.86
CA TYR A 120 7.67 -5.86 -3.79
C TYR A 120 8.14 -5.17 -5.06
N LEU A 121 7.83 -5.72 -6.24
CA LEU A 121 8.24 -5.15 -7.52
C LEU A 121 7.62 -3.76 -7.76
N VAL A 122 6.34 -3.58 -7.43
CA VAL A 122 5.68 -2.26 -7.52
C VAL A 122 6.30 -1.26 -6.54
N LEU A 123 6.53 -1.64 -5.29
CA LEU A 123 7.17 -0.79 -4.30
C LEU A 123 8.61 -0.44 -4.71
N TYR A 124 9.37 -1.43 -5.21
CA TYR A 124 10.73 -1.24 -5.71
C TYR A 124 10.77 -0.24 -6.87
N ILE A 125 9.86 -0.36 -7.84
CA ILE A 125 9.77 0.60 -8.95
C ILE A 125 9.40 1.99 -8.44
N PHE A 126 8.41 2.11 -7.55
CA PHE A 126 8.00 3.41 -7.02
C PHE A 126 9.12 4.10 -6.23
N ILE A 127 9.81 3.36 -5.36
CA ILE A 127 10.91 3.87 -4.55
C ILE A 127 12.08 4.26 -5.46
N LYS A 128 12.47 3.39 -6.40
CA LYS A 128 13.55 3.66 -7.36
C LYS A 128 13.24 4.87 -8.25
N ARG A 129 11.99 5.07 -8.66
CA ARG A 129 11.58 6.24 -9.45
C ARG A 129 11.64 7.53 -8.65
N LYS A 130 11.21 7.53 -7.39
CA LYS A 130 11.32 8.72 -6.51
C LYS A 130 12.78 9.10 -6.24
N GLU A 131 13.64 8.11 -6.00
CA GLU A 131 15.07 8.36 -5.78
C GLU A 131 15.76 8.96 -7.03
N GLN A 132 15.32 8.60 -8.24
CA GLN A 132 15.81 9.22 -9.47
C GLN A 132 15.29 10.66 -9.66
N GLU A 133 14.04 10.92 -9.30
CA GLU A 133 13.44 12.26 -9.36
C GLU A 133 14.11 13.21 -8.37
N GLU A 134 14.37 12.77 -7.14
CA GLU A 134 15.11 13.55 -6.14
C GLU A 134 16.55 13.86 -6.58
N LYS A 135 17.24 12.91 -7.23
CA LYS A 135 18.59 13.12 -7.77
C LYS A 135 18.60 14.12 -8.94
N PHE A 136 17.62 14.02 -9.84
CA PHE A 136 17.48 14.95 -10.97
C PHE A 136 17.18 16.37 -10.48
N ILE A 137 16.28 16.53 -9.51
CA ILE A 137 15.95 17.83 -8.91
C ILE A 137 17.15 18.41 -8.16
N ALA A 138 17.93 17.59 -7.45
CA ALA A 138 19.13 18.03 -6.73
C ALA A 138 20.24 18.50 -7.70
N GLU A 139 20.44 17.78 -8.80
CA GLU A 139 21.40 18.14 -9.85
C GLU A 139 20.97 19.42 -10.59
N GLU A 140 19.68 19.56 -10.91
CA GLU A 140 19.13 20.74 -11.56
C GLU A 140 19.20 21.98 -10.66
N LYS A 141 18.90 21.83 -9.35
CA LYS A 141 19.13 22.90 -8.36
C LYS A 141 20.59 23.28 -8.25
N ALA A 142 21.51 22.31 -8.17
CA ALA A 142 22.95 22.59 -8.11
C ALA A 142 23.46 23.29 -9.38
N ARG A 143 22.87 23.00 -10.56
CA ARG A 143 23.18 23.69 -11.81
C ARG A 143 22.61 25.11 -11.84
N LEU A 144 21.38 25.30 -11.36
CA LEU A 144 20.76 26.62 -11.23
C LEU A 144 21.52 27.49 -10.24
N GLU A 145 21.95 26.95 -9.10
CA GLU A 145 22.75 27.65 -8.09
C GLU A 145 24.12 28.08 -8.64
N LYS A 146 24.76 27.24 -9.47
CA LYS A 146 26.00 27.60 -10.20
C LYS A 146 25.75 28.69 -11.26
N LEU A 147 24.66 28.60 -12.01
CA LEU A 147 24.28 29.62 -13.00
C LEU A 147 23.85 30.94 -12.35
N GLU A 148 23.24 30.90 -11.17
CA GLU A 148 22.90 32.06 -10.34
C GLU A 148 24.16 32.67 -9.71
N ALA A 149 25.12 31.86 -9.27
CA ALA A 149 26.43 32.33 -8.82
C ALA A 149 27.28 32.92 -9.96
N GLU A 150 27.04 32.51 -11.21
CA GLU A 150 27.69 33.06 -12.40
C GLU A 150 26.98 34.33 -12.92
N LYS A 151 25.64 34.40 -12.84
CA LYS A 151 24.84 35.60 -13.20
C LYS A 151 24.90 36.70 -12.14
N ASN A 152 24.99 36.34 -10.87
CA ASN A 152 25.27 37.24 -9.76
C ASN A 152 26.64 36.87 -9.19
N PRO A 153 27.75 37.39 -9.76
CA PRO A 153 29.05 37.25 -9.11
C PRO A 153 28.90 37.73 -7.66
N PRO A 154 29.52 37.05 -6.66
CA PRO A 154 29.39 37.44 -5.27
C PRO A 154 29.73 38.91 -5.18
N LYS A 155 28.73 39.74 -4.87
CA LYS A 155 28.96 41.14 -4.52
C LYS A 155 30.02 41.07 -3.44
N PRO A 156 31.20 41.70 -3.64
CA PRO A 156 32.38 41.45 -2.82
C PRO A 156 31.94 41.44 -1.36
N ALA A 157 32.24 40.34 -0.67
CA ALA A 157 31.86 40.13 0.72
C ALA A 157 31.98 41.46 1.46
N PRO A 158 30.93 41.92 2.19
CA PRO A 158 30.97 43.19 2.89
C PRO A 158 32.29 43.22 3.64
N LYS A 159 33.16 44.17 3.27
CA LYS A 159 34.50 44.27 3.84
C LYS A 159 34.32 44.25 5.36
N PRO A 160 35.08 43.40 6.10
CA PRO A 160 34.94 43.28 7.54
C PRO A 160 34.81 44.65 8.19
N GLU A 161 33.88 44.81 9.12
CA GLU A 161 33.55 46.10 9.76
C GLU A 161 34.81 46.81 10.26
N ASP A 162 35.80 46.04 10.72
CA ASP A 162 37.13 46.51 11.12
C ASP A 162 37.83 47.35 10.03
N ILE A 163 37.75 46.95 8.77
CA ILE A 163 38.37 47.68 7.65
C ILE A 163 37.61 48.99 7.35
N GLN A 164 36.29 49.01 7.56
CA GLN A 164 35.50 50.23 7.38
C GLN A 164 35.77 51.22 8.52
N LEU A 165 35.83 50.73 9.76
CA LEU A 165 36.21 51.51 10.92
C LEU A 165 37.63 52.08 10.79
N LEU A 166 38.59 51.30 10.27
CA LEU A 166 39.95 51.77 10.01
C LEU A 166 40.02 52.85 8.92
N ILE A 167 39.14 52.81 7.92
CA ILE A 167 39.04 53.86 6.89
C ILE A 167 38.43 55.14 7.48
N GLU A 168 37.36 55.02 8.27
CA GLU A 168 36.74 56.16 8.95
C GLU A 168 37.71 56.82 9.93
N ILE A 169 38.47 56.04 10.70
CA ILE A 169 39.49 56.56 11.62
C ILE A 169 40.59 57.30 10.86
N ARG A 170 41.07 56.76 9.72
CA ARG A 170 42.06 57.43 8.86
C ARG A 170 41.56 58.78 8.37
N ASP A 171 40.30 58.83 7.92
CA ASP A 171 39.72 60.04 7.35
C ASP A 171 39.42 61.09 8.44
N LEU A 172 39.04 60.65 9.65
CA LEU A 172 38.92 61.52 10.82
C LEU A 172 40.27 62.08 11.29
N LEU A 173 41.33 61.28 11.29
CA LEU A 173 42.68 61.75 11.60
C LEU A 173 43.18 62.77 10.56
N LYS A 174 43.01 62.48 9.27
CA LYS A 174 43.38 63.39 8.18
C LYS A 174 42.61 64.72 8.21
N LYS A 175 41.40 64.71 8.75
CA LYS A 175 40.58 65.91 8.96
C LYS A 175 41.03 66.74 10.17
N ASN A 176 41.60 66.10 11.20
CA ASN A 176 42.12 66.74 12.41
C ASN A 176 43.61 67.16 12.32
N GLU A 177 44.34 66.69 11.30
CA GLU A 177 45.71 67.16 10.98
C GLU A 177 45.73 68.49 10.19
N LYS A 178 44.61 69.22 10.11
CA LYS A 178 44.52 70.61 9.65
C LYS A 178 43.93 71.48 10.75
#